data_AF-A0A917XS15-F1
#
_entry.id   AF-A0A917XS15-F1
#
_cell.length_a   1.000
_cell.length_b   1.000
_cell.length_c   1.000
_cell.angle_alpha   90.00
_cell.angle_beta   90.00
_cell.angle_gamma   90.00
#
_symmetry.space_group_name_H-M   'P 1'
#
loop_
_entity.id
_entity.type
_entity.pdbx_description
1 polymer ?
#
loop_
_entity_poly.entity_id
_entity_poly.type
_entity_poly.pdbx_seq_one_letter_code
_entity_poly.pdbx_strand_id
1 'polypeptide(L)' 'MEQAVYLYLREQPKLLEFIRRQPIWYRYLLREGAKVLPELEKEAKVFYGQTFSGRLNRVSDQVQMASMLINVANILKD' A
#
# COMPACT_ATOMS: atom_id res chain seq x y z
N MET A 1 -24.33 3.03 -7.45
CA MET A 1 -23.34 3.85 -6.75
C MET A 1 -23.54 5.28 -7.22
N GLU A 2 -23.52 6.25 -6.32
CA GLU A 2 -23.71 7.66 -6.65
C GLU A 2 -22.60 8.18 -7.58
N GLN A 3 -22.95 9.06 -8.53
CA GLN A 3 -22.01 9.54 -9.55
C GLN A 3 -20.82 10.32 -8.93
N ALA A 4 -21.06 11.11 -7.89
CA ALA A 4 -20.02 11.84 -7.17
C ALA A 4 -18.98 10.89 -6.55
N VAL A 5 -19.44 9.79 -5.94
CA VAL A 5 -18.56 8.76 -5.37
C VAL A 5 -17.73 8.10 -6.47
N TYR A 6 -18.33 7.79 -7.62
CA TYR A 6 -17.59 7.19 -8.73
C TYR A 6 -16.50 8.12 -9.27
N LEU A 7 -16.79 9.42 -9.42
CA LEU A 7 -15.81 10.42 -9.85
C LEU A 7 -14.67 10.56 -8.84
N TYR A 8 -15.00 10.63 -7.55
CA TYR A 8 -14.02 10.67 -6.46
C TYR A 8 -13.06 9.48 -6.50
N LEU A 9 -13.61 8.26 -6.65
CA LEU A 9 -12.79 7.05 -6.75
C LEU A 9 -11.91 7.05 -8.00
N ARG A 10 -12.40 7.58 -9.12
CA ARG A 10 -11.65 7.68 -10.37
C ARG A 10 -10.41 8.56 -10.25
N GLU A 11 -10.48 9.63 -9.46
CA GLU A 11 -9.34 10.50 -9.16
C GLU A 11 -8.31 9.85 -8.23
N GLN A 12 -8.66 8.75 -7.56
CA GLN A 12 -7.81 8.05 -6.60
C GLN A 12 -7.50 6.60 -7.01
N PRO A 13 -6.51 6.38 -7.90
CA PRO A 13 -6.23 5.06 -8.47
C PRO A 13 -5.84 4.01 -7.41
N LYS A 14 -5.16 4.40 -6.32
CA LYS A 14 -4.82 3.50 -5.21
C LYS A 14 -6.05 3.01 -4.45
N LEU A 15 -7.04 3.89 -4.28
CA LEU A 15 -8.29 3.55 -3.61
C LEU A 15 -9.11 2.62 -4.49
N LEU A 16 -9.15 2.86 -5.81
CA LEU A 16 -9.75 1.93 -6.77
C LEU A 16 -9.07 0.56 -6.77
N GLU A 17 -7.74 0.51 -6.75
CA GLU A 17 -7.02 -0.76 -6.64
C GLU A 17 -7.34 -1.49 -5.34
N PHE A 18 -7.42 -0.77 -4.22
CA PHE A 18 -7.81 -1.34 -2.94
C PHE A 18 -9.22 -1.95 -2.99
N ILE A 19 -10.20 -1.23 -3.52
CA ILE A 19 -11.57 -1.73 -3.67
C ILE A 19 -11.61 -2.98 -4.58
N ARG A 20 -10.81 -3.02 -5.66
CA ARG A 20 -10.70 -4.22 -6.52
C ARG A 20 -10.14 -5.42 -5.76
N ARG A 21 -9.19 -5.21 -4.85
CA ARG A 21 -8.63 -6.26 -3.99
C ARG A 21 -9.58 -6.68 -2.86
N GLN A 22 -10.42 -5.76 -2.39
CA GLN A 22 -11.38 -5.94 -1.30
C GLN A 22 -12.80 -5.63 -1.77
N PRO A 23 -13.45 -6.51 -2.57
CA PRO A 23 -14.71 -6.22 -3.24
C PRO A 23 -15.90 -6.00 -2.30
N ILE A 24 -15.76 -6.31 -1.00
CA ILE A 24 -16.73 -5.94 0.04
C ILE A 24 -17.05 -4.43 0.02
N TRP A 25 -16.05 -3.58 -0.30
CA TRP A 25 -16.23 -2.14 -0.36
C TRP A 25 -17.17 -1.68 -1.45
N TYR A 26 -17.29 -2.41 -2.58
CA TYR A 26 -18.33 -2.11 -3.57
C TYR A 26 -19.73 -2.24 -2.97
N ARG A 27 -19.95 -3.20 -2.05
CA ARG A 27 -21.24 -3.38 -1.38
C ARG A 27 -21.51 -2.26 -0.38
N TYR A 28 -20.53 -1.85 0.41
CA TYR A 28 -20.70 -0.73 1.35
C TYR A 28 -20.93 0.58 0.61
N LEU A 29 -20.14 0.86 -0.43
CA LEU A 29 -20.33 2.05 -1.29
C LEU A 29 -21.71 2.06 -1.98
N LEU A 30 -22.27 0.89 -2.28
CA LEU A 30 -23.61 0.80 -2.86
C LEU A 30 -24.72 1.06 -1.83
N ARG A 31 -24.56 0.59 -0.59
CA ARG A 31 -25.56 0.71 0.48
C ARG A 31 -25.54 2.06 1.19
N GLU A 32 -24.35 2.57 1.48
CA GLU A 32 -24.13 3.74 2.34
C GLU A 32 -23.62 4.97 1.59
N GLY A 33 -23.24 4.80 0.32
CA GLY A 33 -22.80 5.89 -0.55
C GLY A 33 -21.53 6.56 -0.05
N ALA A 34 -21.48 7.89 -0.10
CA ALA A 34 -20.32 8.68 0.29
C ALA A 34 -19.96 8.58 1.80
N LYS A 35 -20.90 8.13 2.65
CA LYS A 35 -20.69 8.05 4.11
C LYS A 35 -19.56 7.10 4.51
N VAL A 36 -19.32 6.07 3.69
CA VAL A 36 -18.30 5.04 3.98
C VAL A 36 -16.90 5.40 3.46
N LEU A 37 -16.73 6.54 2.76
CA LEU A 37 -15.45 6.97 2.19
C LEU A 37 -14.35 7.18 3.25
N PRO A 38 -14.60 7.81 4.41
CA PRO A 38 -13.56 7.98 5.44
C PRO A 38 -13.05 6.64 5.99
N GLU A 39 -13.95 5.67 6.18
CA GLU A 39 -13.62 4.31 6.62
C GLU A 39 -12.79 3.59 5.55
N LEU A 40 -13.21 3.68 4.29
CA LEU A 40 -12.51 3.12 3.13
C LEU A 40 -11.07 3.66 3.04
N GLU A 41 -10.87 4.96 3.20
CA GLU A 41 -9.55 5.58 3.16
C GLU A 41 -8.66 5.14 4.32
N LYS A 42 -9.21 5.04 5.52
CA LYS A 42 -8.50 4.55 6.70
C LYS A 42 -8.04 3.11 6.46
N GLU A 43 -8.92 2.24 6.00
CA GLU A 43 -8.62 0.84 5.74
C GLU A 43 -7.63 0.67 4.58
N ALA A 44 -7.75 1.47 3.53
CA ALA A 44 -6.76 1.51 2.45
C ALA A 44 -5.37 1.95 2.96
N LYS A 45 -5.30 2.94 3.85
CA LYS A 45 -4.04 3.37 4.48
C LYS A 45 -3.44 2.27 5.34
N VAL A 46 -4.23 1.52 6.09
CA VAL A 46 -3.75 0.37 6.88
C VAL A 46 -3.25 -0.73 5.96
N PHE A 47 -4.03 -1.10 4.94
CA PHE A 47 -3.68 -2.11 3.94
C PHE A 47 -2.35 -1.81 3.25
N TYR A 48 -2.19 -0.58 2.75
CA TYR A 48 -0.95 -0.14 2.10
C TYR A 48 0.19 0.15 3.10
N GLY A 49 -0.14 0.59 4.31
CA GLY A 49 0.82 0.84 5.39
C GLY A 49 1.49 -0.45 5.86
N GLN A 50 0.75 -1.55 5.96
CA GLN A 50 1.33 -2.88 6.20
C GLN A 50 2.23 -3.33 5.04
N THR A 51 1.89 -2.97 3.79
CA THR A 51 2.78 -3.25 2.64
C THR A 51 4.00 -2.31 2.57
N PHE A 52 3.99 -1.16 3.25
CA PHE A 52 5.16 -0.29 3.36
C PHE A 52 6.25 -0.91 4.23
N SER A 53 5.90 -1.60 5.32
CA SER A 53 6.86 -2.32 6.17
C SER A 53 7.68 -3.33 5.36
N GLY A 54 7.03 -4.07 4.45
CA GLY A 54 7.72 -5.01 3.57
C GLY A 54 8.72 -4.36 2.60
N ARG A 55 8.47 -3.11 2.16
CA ARG A 55 9.41 -2.37 1.31
C ARG A 55 10.57 -1.76 2.12
N LEU A 56 10.31 -1.28 3.34
CA LEU A 56 11.37 -0.80 4.23
C LEU A 56 12.32 -1.95 4.62
N ASN A 57 11.77 -3.14 4.90
CA ASN A 57 12.57 -4.33 5.19
C ASN A 57 13.49 -4.70 4.01
N ARG A 58 12.98 -4.74 2.77
CA ARG A 58 13.81 -5.05 1.59
C ARG A 58 14.96 -4.06 1.38
N VAL A 59 14.77 -2.78 1.68
CA VAL A 59 15.85 -1.78 1.59
C VAL A 59 16.89 -2.04 2.67
N SER A 60 16.47 -2.35 3.89
CA SER A 60 17.37 -2.74 4.99
C SER A 60 18.20 -3.98 4.63
N ASP A 61 17.55 -5.00 4.07
CA ASP A 61 18.20 -6.26 3.67
C ASP A 61 19.25 -6.04 2.57
N GLN A 62 18.96 -5.18 1.58
CA GLN A 62 19.91 -4.84 0.51
C GLN A 62 21.14 -4.08 1.04
N VAL A 63 20.95 -3.14 1.98
CA VAL A 63 22.06 -2.42 2.62
C VAL A 63 22.91 -3.34 3.50
N GLN A 64 22.28 -4.30 4.19
CA GLN A 64 22.99 -5.28 5.00
C GLN A 64 23.86 -6.20 4.13
N MET A 65 23.32 -6.70 3.01
CA MET A 65 24.09 -7.49 2.04
C MET A 65 25.23 -6.69 1.42
N ALA A 66 25.01 -5.42 1.06
CA ALA A 66 26.06 -4.55 0.53
C ALA A 66 27.20 -4.35 1.56
N SER A 67 26.85 -4.12 2.83
CA SER A 67 27.83 -4.01 3.93
C SER A 67 28.63 -5.30 4.14
N MET A 68 27.97 -6.46 4.04
CA MET A 68 28.66 -7.76 4.12
C MET A 68 29.67 -7.94 2.98
N LEU A 69 29.30 -7.58 1.74
CA LEU A 69 30.19 -7.68 0.58
C LEU A 69 31.42 -6.75 0.71
N ILE A 70 31.22 -5.52 1.20
CA ILE A 70 32.32 -4.57 1.47
C ILE A 70 33.28 -5.13 2.53
N ASN A 71 32.75 -5.72 3.61
CA ASN A 71 33.57 -6.33 4.65
C ASN A 71 34.39 -7.51 4.12
N VAL A 72 33.81 -8.39 3.30
CA VAL A 72 34.54 -9.50 2.67
C VAL A 72 35.63 -8.98 1.73
N ALA A 73 35.35 -7.95 0.93
CA ALA A 73 36.34 -7.35 0.05
C ALA A 73 37.52 -6.73 0.83
N ASN A 74 37.27 -6.15 2.00
CA ASN A 74 38.33 -5.63 2.87
C ASN A 74 39.18 -6.76 3.46
N ILE A 75 38.57 -7.87 3.88
CA ILE A 75 39.30 -9.05 4.41
C ILE A 75 40.20 -9.67 3.34
N LEU A 76 39.78 -9.68 2.08
CA LEU A 76 40.57 -10.24 0.96
C LEU A 76 41.67 -9.31 0.45
N LYS A 77 41.68 -8.05 0.89
CA LYS A 77 42.65 -7.03 0.47
C LYS A 77 43.85 -6.95 1.42
N ASP A 78 43.74 -7.52 2.63
CA ASP A 78 44.85 -7.80 3.55
C ASP A 78 45.52 -9.15 3.20
#